data_AF-F4SA47-F1
#
_entry.id   AF-F4SA47-F1
#
_cell.length_a   1.000
_cell.length_b   1.000
_cell.length_c   1.000
_cell.angle_alpha   90.00
_cell.angle_beta   90.00
_cell.angle_gamma   90.00
#
_symmetry.space_group_name_H-M   'P 1'
#
loop_
_entity.id
_entity.type
_entity.pdbx_description
1 polymer ?
#
loop_
_entity_poly.entity_id
_entity_poly.type
_entity_poly.pdbx_seq_one_letter_code
_entity_poly.pdbx_strand_id
1 'polypeptide(L)'
;MGEKKSGKLMFKGEKKEKKHKKRRHQEINESNNTPQDQTEGWLNPPTPNHILGPIYSICINPPKSKPCSIAIFPSPVTPIAKVAPAILSTEALETLEPDDVNHVMVCTRIVDSETMVTLRVANGRYLATDELGDVTAEREARGIQEEWTFEPIILPNEDEKLNEEPSTSNQKNEESIQVEKGETLDGVFSIRSIAYNKYISIEEIAGGKLSIRCDSTTSDDPSCQFLVRMQAAELIKAKKRLADELAKKGLLAQSNDNGTNLGLTILKPGQTIADLEANAIRQSQTRGAGRLITSMESSSSLKKARKDGRLAEELLDRRSKLKSDRYAK
;
A
#
# COMPACT_ATOMS: atom_id res chain seq x y z
N MET A 1 54.59 -34.17 27.56
CA MET A 1 53.36 -34.65 28.23
C MET A 1 52.22 -34.55 27.23
N GLY A 2 51.64 -35.68 26.86
CA GLY A 2 50.72 -35.79 25.71
C GLY A 2 49.29 -35.34 26.00
N GLU A 3 48.68 -34.67 25.02
CA GLU A 3 47.28 -34.25 25.04
C GLU A 3 46.34 -35.45 24.84
N LYS A 4 45.40 -35.63 25.78
CA LYS A 4 44.33 -36.63 25.72
C LYS A 4 43.29 -36.24 24.68
N LYS A 5 43.15 -37.01 23.61
CA LYS A 5 41.99 -36.95 22.71
C LYS A 5 40.82 -37.74 23.30
N SER A 6 39.70 -37.08 23.56
CA SER A 6 38.45 -37.70 23.98
C SER A 6 37.78 -38.40 22.79
N GLY A 7 37.98 -39.72 22.68
CA GLY A 7 37.28 -40.56 21.70
C GLY A 7 35.85 -40.82 22.13
N LYS A 8 34.88 -40.18 21.48
CA LYS A 8 33.45 -40.45 21.65
C LYS A 8 33.13 -41.82 21.06
N LEU A 9 32.81 -42.81 21.91
CA LEU A 9 32.41 -44.16 21.51
C LEU A 9 31.08 -44.08 20.73
N MET A 10 31.04 -44.62 19.51
CA MET A 10 29.79 -44.74 18.74
C MET A 10 29.28 -46.18 18.81
N PHE A 11 27.99 -46.37 19.07
CA PHE A 11 27.39 -47.69 19.17
C PHE A 11 27.08 -48.26 17.79
N LYS A 12 27.31 -49.56 17.64
CA LYS A 12 27.11 -50.31 16.39
C LYS A 12 25.60 -50.38 16.11
N GLY A 13 25.12 -49.52 15.23
CA GLY A 13 23.69 -49.38 14.87
C GLY A 13 23.26 -47.96 14.50
N GLU A 14 24.06 -46.94 14.84
CA GLU A 14 23.74 -45.55 14.53
C GLU A 14 24.05 -45.20 13.06
N LYS A 15 23.03 -44.80 12.31
CA LYS A 15 23.17 -44.34 10.90
C LYS A 15 23.89 -42.98 10.88
N LYS A 16 24.97 -42.89 10.11
CA LYS A 16 25.68 -41.62 9.84
C LYS A 16 24.76 -40.66 9.08
N GLU A 17 24.49 -39.48 9.64
CA GLU A 17 23.86 -38.39 8.89
C GLU A 17 24.75 -37.97 7.72
N LYS A 18 24.18 -37.95 6.51
CA LYS A 18 24.88 -37.51 5.30
C LYS A 18 24.97 -35.98 5.33
N LYS A 19 26.19 -35.44 5.45
CA LYS A 19 26.46 -34.01 5.28
C LYS A 19 25.97 -33.55 3.90
N HIS A 20 24.98 -32.65 3.88
CA HIS A 20 24.56 -31.95 2.66
C HIS A 20 25.72 -31.10 2.14
N LYS A 21 26.25 -31.45 0.97
CA LYS A 21 27.25 -30.68 0.25
C LYS A 21 26.59 -29.37 -0.21
N LYS A 22 26.86 -28.26 0.50
CA LYS A 22 26.49 -26.90 0.05
C LYS A 22 27.04 -26.70 -1.35
N ARG A 23 26.15 -26.63 -2.35
CA ARG A 23 26.51 -26.24 -3.71
C ARG A 23 26.87 -24.75 -3.66
N ARG A 24 28.09 -24.43 -4.14
CA ARG A 24 28.48 -23.06 -4.49
C ARG A 24 27.41 -22.51 -5.45
N HIS A 25 26.71 -21.46 -5.04
CA HIS A 25 26.03 -20.59 -6.00
C HIS A 25 27.14 -19.99 -6.86
N GLN A 26 27.08 -20.24 -8.17
CA GLN A 26 27.79 -19.41 -9.13
C GLN A 26 27.09 -18.05 -9.09
N GLU A 27 27.76 -17.07 -8.51
CA GLU A 27 27.40 -15.66 -8.68
C GLU A 27 27.59 -15.33 -10.16
N ILE A 28 26.49 -15.40 -10.90
CA ILE A 28 26.37 -14.65 -12.14
C ILE A 28 26.15 -13.23 -11.67
N ASN A 29 27.15 -12.38 -11.86
CA ASN A 29 27.04 -10.93 -11.75
C ASN A 29 26.03 -10.45 -12.81
N GLU A 30 24.75 -10.57 -12.51
CA GLU A 30 23.74 -9.69 -13.07
C GLU A 30 23.84 -8.40 -12.25
N SER A 31 24.51 -7.41 -12.81
CA SER A 31 24.36 -6.01 -12.43
C SER A 31 22.93 -5.56 -12.78
N ASN A 32 21.94 -6.12 -12.08
CA ASN A 32 20.64 -5.55 -11.96
C ASN A 32 20.78 -4.47 -10.89
N ASN A 33 20.70 -3.20 -11.29
CA ASN A 33 20.33 -2.12 -10.38
C ASN A 33 18.91 -2.44 -9.87
N THR A 34 18.80 -3.32 -8.89
CA THR A 34 17.62 -3.46 -8.05
C THR A 34 17.41 -2.11 -7.37
N PRO A 35 16.19 -1.57 -7.27
CA PRO A 35 15.91 -0.38 -6.46
C PRO A 35 15.98 -0.75 -4.97
N GLN A 36 17.18 -1.10 -4.50
CA GLN A 36 17.44 -1.56 -3.14
C GLN A 36 17.67 -0.39 -2.18
N ASP A 37 17.91 0.81 -2.72
CA ASP A 37 18.12 2.05 -1.94
C ASP A 37 16.82 2.83 -1.65
N GLN A 38 15.67 2.44 -2.20
CA GLN A 38 14.37 3.11 -1.95
C GLN A 38 13.49 2.35 -0.93
N THR A 39 14.05 1.39 -0.20
CA THR A 39 13.27 0.60 0.79
C THR A 39 13.22 1.20 2.19
N GLU A 40 14.03 2.22 2.46
CA GLU A 40 14.13 2.86 3.76
C GLU A 40 13.48 4.25 3.76
N GLY A 41 13.02 4.70 4.93
CA GLY A 41 12.35 5.98 5.12
C GLY A 41 10.83 5.94 4.97
N TRP A 42 10.25 7.13 4.89
CA TRP A 42 8.82 7.38 4.83
C TRP A 42 8.45 8.02 3.49
N LEU A 43 7.33 7.62 2.89
CA LEU A 43 6.87 8.07 1.57
C LEU A 43 5.38 8.45 1.60
N ASN A 44 4.97 9.31 0.67
CA ASN A 44 3.57 9.66 0.47
C ASN A 44 2.85 8.51 -0.25
N PRO A 45 1.74 8.00 0.29
CA PRO A 45 0.88 7.08 -0.43
C PRO A 45 0.09 7.86 -1.50
N PRO A 46 0.10 7.43 -2.78
CA PRO A 46 -0.49 8.22 -3.87
C PRO A 46 -2.02 8.14 -3.90
N THR A 47 -2.62 7.09 -3.33
CA THR A 47 -4.07 6.97 -3.23
C THR A 47 -4.46 6.30 -1.91
N PRO A 48 -5.71 6.46 -1.43
CA PRO A 48 -6.18 5.83 -0.19
C PRO A 48 -5.97 4.32 -0.17
N ASN A 49 -6.08 3.65 -1.32
CA ASN A 49 -5.93 2.21 -1.45
C ASN A 49 -4.52 1.70 -1.14
N HIS A 50 -3.51 2.58 -1.18
CA HIS A 50 -2.13 2.24 -0.85
C HIS A 50 -1.84 2.31 0.65
N ILE A 51 -2.67 3.00 1.44
CA ILE A 51 -2.44 3.30 2.86
C ILE A 51 -2.63 2.02 3.69
N LEU A 52 -1.56 1.24 3.87
CA LEU A 52 -1.56 -0.05 4.56
C LEU A 52 -0.27 -0.25 5.37
N GLY A 53 -0.30 -0.94 6.49
CA GLY A 53 0.88 -1.10 7.35
C GLY A 53 1.19 0.17 8.15
N PRO A 54 2.44 0.37 8.60
CA PRO A 54 2.82 1.50 9.45
C PRO A 54 2.70 2.84 8.71
N ILE A 55 1.91 3.73 9.31
CA ILE A 55 1.66 5.08 8.85
C ILE A 55 1.93 6.08 9.97
N TYR A 56 2.19 7.31 9.55
CA TYR A 56 2.44 8.47 10.39
C TYR A 56 1.64 9.64 9.81
N SER A 57 0.82 10.28 10.64
CA SER A 57 -0.13 11.32 10.20
C SER A 57 0.23 12.65 10.82
N ILE A 58 0.46 13.67 9.98
CA ILE A 58 0.85 15.01 10.40
C ILE A 58 -0.25 15.99 10.02
N CYS A 59 -0.81 16.69 10.99
CA CYS A 59 -1.63 17.87 10.74
C CYS A 59 -0.72 19.04 10.43
N ILE A 60 -0.83 19.57 9.21
CA ILE A 60 0.04 20.63 8.70
C ILE A 60 -0.35 21.97 9.34
N ASN A 61 -1.66 22.24 9.43
CA ASN A 61 -2.20 23.53 9.85
C ASN A 61 -3.14 23.40 11.05
N PRO A 62 -2.65 22.98 12.23
CA PRO A 62 -3.48 22.96 13.43
C PRO A 62 -3.79 24.40 13.89
N PRO A 63 -4.92 24.62 14.57
CA PRO A 63 -5.33 25.94 15.01
C PRO A 63 -4.29 26.55 15.96
N LYS A 64 -3.74 27.70 15.57
CA LYS A 64 -2.81 28.55 16.36
C LYS A 64 -1.62 27.80 16.95
N SER A 65 -1.15 26.73 16.30
CA SER A 65 -0.05 25.91 16.79
C SER A 65 0.88 25.48 15.67
N LYS A 66 2.03 24.92 16.07
CA LYS A 66 2.97 24.25 15.16
C LYS A 66 2.36 22.93 14.66
N PRO A 67 2.81 22.43 13.50
CA PRO A 67 2.37 21.13 12.99
C PRO A 67 2.55 20.04 14.04
N CYS A 68 1.58 19.13 14.10
CA CYS A 68 1.52 18.10 15.13
C CYS A 68 1.04 16.79 14.54
N SER A 69 1.39 15.68 15.17
CA SER A 69 0.98 14.34 14.77
C SER A 69 -0.08 13.77 15.71
N ILE A 70 -0.89 12.86 15.18
CA ILE A 70 -1.78 12.01 15.98
C ILE A 70 -0.91 11.01 16.74
N ALA A 71 -0.88 11.09 18.07
CA ALA A 71 -0.05 10.25 18.90
C ALA A 71 -0.80 9.70 20.11
N ILE A 72 -0.22 8.65 20.70
CA ILE A 72 -0.58 8.19 22.04
C ILE A 72 0.48 8.64 23.06
N PHE A 73 0.04 8.92 24.27
CA PHE A 73 0.92 9.23 25.39
C PHE A 73 0.76 8.15 26.47
N PRO A 74 1.62 7.12 26.46
CA PRO A 74 1.64 6.11 27.51
C PRO A 74 1.92 6.76 28.87
N SER A 75 1.23 6.29 29.90
CA SER A 75 1.42 6.74 31.28
C SER A 75 1.71 5.53 32.17
N PRO A 76 2.62 5.64 33.15
CA PRO A 76 2.83 4.56 34.13
C PRO A 76 1.64 4.39 35.07
N VAL A 77 0.72 5.36 35.13
CA VAL A 77 -0.41 5.38 36.07
C VAL A 77 -1.69 4.83 35.44
N THR A 78 -1.89 5.01 34.14
CA THR A 78 -3.10 4.57 33.44
C THR A 78 -2.76 3.51 32.39
N PRO A 79 -3.46 2.37 32.38
CA PRO A 79 -3.21 1.34 31.38
C PRO A 79 -3.62 1.80 29.97
N ILE A 80 -4.53 2.78 29.87
CA ILE A 80 -4.99 3.39 28.63
C ILE A 80 -4.15 4.63 28.38
N ALA A 81 -3.46 4.64 27.23
CA ALA A 81 -2.69 5.78 26.77
C ALA A 81 -3.63 6.84 26.21
N LYS A 82 -3.40 8.10 26.54
CA LYS A 82 -4.23 9.19 26.03
C LYS A 82 -3.89 9.45 24.56
N VAL A 83 -4.91 9.54 23.70
CA VAL A 83 -4.76 10.06 22.34
C VAL A 83 -4.75 11.58 22.40
N ALA A 84 -3.70 12.21 21.86
CA ALA A 84 -3.59 13.67 21.80
C ALA A 84 -2.62 14.10 20.69
N PRO A 85 -2.64 15.39 20.28
CA PRO A 85 -1.69 15.89 19.31
C PRO A 85 -0.29 15.99 19.92
N ALA A 86 0.70 15.39 19.26
CA ALA A 86 2.12 15.55 19.60
C ALA A 86 2.75 16.64 18.71
N ILE A 87 3.22 17.72 19.32
CA ILE A 87 3.94 18.78 18.59
C ILE A 87 5.25 18.20 18.08
N LEU A 88 5.52 18.39 16.78
CA LEU A 88 6.70 17.82 16.14
C LEU A 88 7.97 18.61 16.44
N SER A 89 9.09 17.90 16.56
CA SER A 89 10.41 18.50 16.63
C SER A 89 10.80 19.14 15.29
N THR A 90 11.79 20.04 15.30
CA THR A 90 12.31 20.62 14.05
C THR A 90 12.87 19.55 13.11
N GLU A 91 13.53 18.52 13.65
CA GLU A 91 14.12 17.42 12.89
C GLU A 91 13.04 16.57 12.21
N ALA A 92 11.94 16.25 12.91
CA ALA A 92 10.81 15.54 12.32
C ALA A 92 10.10 16.35 11.23
N LEU A 93 10.06 17.68 11.34
CA LEU A 93 9.49 18.53 10.30
C LEU A 93 10.35 18.59 9.03
N GLU A 94 11.67 18.56 9.17
CA GLU A 94 12.61 18.56 8.04
C GLU A 94 12.65 17.19 7.33
N THR A 95 12.66 16.11 8.10
CA THR A 95 12.76 14.73 7.58
C THR A 95 11.39 14.14 7.21
N LEU A 96 10.30 14.68 7.77
CA LEU A 96 8.95 14.11 7.72
C LEU A 96 8.89 12.66 8.21
N GLU A 97 9.72 12.35 9.21
CA GLU A 97 9.78 11.09 9.92
C GLU A 97 9.21 11.25 11.35
N PRO A 98 8.70 10.17 11.98
CA PRO A 98 8.16 10.25 13.33
C PRO A 98 9.27 10.41 14.37
N ASP A 99 9.09 11.35 15.31
CA ASP A 99 9.97 11.52 16.47
C ASP A 99 9.96 10.30 17.40
N ASP A 100 8.79 9.67 17.57
CA ASP A 100 8.57 8.57 18.51
C ASP A 100 7.69 7.48 17.88
N VAL A 101 7.90 6.23 18.29
CA VAL A 101 7.09 5.07 17.87
C VAL A 101 5.60 5.28 18.22
N ASN A 102 5.30 6.02 19.28
CA ASN A 102 3.94 6.34 19.70
C ASN A 102 3.19 7.32 18.77
N HIS A 103 3.88 7.91 17.79
CA HIS A 103 3.26 8.69 16.70
C HIS A 103 2.83 7.78 15.53
N VAL A 104 3.31 6.54 15.51
CA VAL A 104 3.08 5.58 14.42
C VAL A 104 1.86 4.72 14.70
N MET A 105 1.06 4.49 13.66
CA MET A 105 -0.11 3.64 13.67
C MET A 105 -0.02 2.60 12.56
N VAL A 106 -0.55 1.40 12.78
CA VAL A 106 -0.63 0.36 11.76
C VAL A 106 -2.02 0.38 11.13
N CYS A 107 -2.10 0.82 9.89
CA CYS A 107 -3.31 0.77 9.07
C CYS A 107 -3.53 -0.64 8.51
N THR A 108 -4.74 -1.18 8.68
CA THR A 108 -5.11 -2.49 8.12
C THR A 108 -6.47 -2.40 7.46
N ARG A 109 -6.58 -2.85 6.21
CA ARG A 109 -7.85 -2.95 5.48
C ARG A 109 -8.79 -3.95 6.15
N ILE A 110 -10.05 -3.57 6.28
CA ILE A 110 -11.13 -4.44 6.75
C ILE A 110 -11.44 -5.45 5.64
N VAL A 111 -11.69 -6.71 6.04
CA VAL A 111 -12.07 -7.76 5.09
C VAL A 111 -13.40 -7.39 4.45
N ASP A 112 -13.58 -7.70 3.17
CA ASP A 112 -14.79 -7.40 2.37
C ASP A 112 -15.04 -5.93 2.05
N SER A 113 -14.14 -5.01 2.42
CA SER A 113 -14.18 -3.61 2.01
C SER A 113 -12.90 -3.19 1.28
N GLU A 114 -13.04 -2.36 0.24
CA GLU A 114 -11.90 -1.83 -0.51
C GLU A 114 -11.31 -0.56 0.14
N THR A 115 -12.15 0.23 0.81
CA THR A 115 -11.79 1.57 1.33
C THR A 115 -11.68 1.61 2.86
N MET A 116 -12.37 0.73 3.57
CA MET A 116 -12.45 0.79 5.03
C MET A 116 -11.22 0.16 5.68
N VAL A 117 -10.72 0.82 6.71
CA VAL A 117 -9.50 0.45 7.42
C VAL A 117 -9.68 0.58 8.92
N THR A 118 -8.85 -0.14 9.68
CA THR A 118 -8.66 0.05 11.12
C THR A 118 -7.27 0.61 11.37
N LEU A 119 -7.13 1.49 12.37
CA LEU A 119 -5.87 2.10 12.76
C LEU A 119 -5.45 1.57 14.13
N ARG A 120 -4.35 0.82 14.19
CA ARG A 120 -3.83 0.23 15.43
C ARG A 120 -2.64 1.06 15.95
N VAL A 121 -2.77 1.65 17.13
CA VAL A 121 -1.70 2.45 17.76
C VAL A 121 -0.61 1.55 18.37
N ALA A 122 0.54 2.13 18.76
CA ALA A 122 1.71 1.39 19.24
C ALA A 122 1.47 0.47 20.46
N ASN A 123 0.50 0.79 21.33
CA ASN A 123 0.14 -0.04 22.48
C ASN A 123 -0.71 -1.28 22.11
N GLY A 124 -1.00 -1.49 20.83
CA GLY A 124 -1.75 -2.65 20.34
C GLY A 124 -3.27 -2.49 20.34
N ARG A 125 -3.81 -1.32 20.68
CA ARG A 125 -5.24 -0.98 20.63
C ARG A 125 -5.60 -0.24 19.35
N TYR A 126 -6.90 -0.09 19.09
CA TYR A 126 -7.41 0.56 17.90
C TYR A 126 -7.91 1.96 18.20
N LEU A 127 -7.61 2.90 17.29
CA LEU A 127 -8.17 4.24 17.31
C LEU A 127 -9.67 4.15 17.07
N ALA A 128 -10.45 4.79 17.93
CA ALA A 128 -11.90 4.80 17.90
C ALA A 128 -12.43 6.21 18.14
N THR A 129 -13.68 6.44 17.76
CA THR A 129 -14.41 7.65 18.14
C THR A 129 -15.77 7.33 18.72
N ASP A 130 -16.27 8.20 19.60
CA ASP A 130 -17.62 8.15 20.12
C ASP A 130 -18.59 9.06 19.34
N GLU A 131 -19.86 9.05 19.74
CA GLU A 131 -20.91 9.86 19.11
C GLU A 131 -20.73 11.37 19.30
N LEU A 132 -20.01 11.76 20.37
CA LEU A 132 -19.70 13.13 20.73
C LEU A 132 -18.44 13.65 20.02
N GLY A 133 -17.73 12.79 19.27
CA GLY A 133 -16.51 13.11 18.54
C GLY A 133 -15.24 13.01 19.38
N ASP A 134 -15.26 12.44 20.58
CA ASP A 134 -14.04 12.17 21.32
C ASP A 134 -13.29 11.01 20.68
N VAL A 135 -11.98 11.18 20.49
CA VAL A 135 -11.10 10.18 19.86
C VAL A 135 -10.25 9.49 20.92
N THR A 136 -10.33 8.16 20.98
CA THR A 136 -9.66 7.35 22.00
C THR A 136 -9.01 6.11 21.38
N ALA A 137 -8.21 5.39 22.16
CA ALA A 137 -7.58 4.13 21.73
C ALA A 137 -7.60 3.09 22.86
N GLU A 138 -8.81 2.68 23.25
CA GLU A 138 -9.04 1.84 24.44
C GLU A 138 -9.23 0.36 24.12
N ARG A 139 -9.75 0.04 22.94
CA ARG A 139 -10.17 -1.34 22.61
C ARG A 139 -9.09 -2.10 21.85
N GLU A 140 -8.88 -3.35 22.26
CA GLU A 140 -8.01 -4.31 21.55
C GLU A 140 -8.74 -5.03 20.42
N ALA A 141 -10.08 -4.91 20.37
CA ALA A 141 -10.92 -5.48 19.35
C ALA A 141 -11.32 -4.43 18.31
N ARG A 142 -11.59 -4.89 17.09
CA ARG A 142 -12.12 -4.08 15.99
C ARG A 142 -13.64 -4.07 16.08
N GLY A 143 -14.24 -2.91 16.30
CA GLY A 143 -15.67 -2.68 16.22
C GLY A 143 -15.99 -1.54 15.26
N ILE A 144 -17.26 -1.16 15.19
CA ILE A 144 -17.78 -0.14 14.27
C ILE A 144 -17.12 1.23 14.50
N GLN A 145 -16.84 1.57 15.77
CA GLN A 145 -16.22 2.85 16.13
C GLN A 145 -14.73 2.93 15.73
N GLU A 146 -14.09 1.78 15.43
CA GLU A 146 -12.70 1.65 15.01
C GLU A 146 -12.54 1.64 13.47
N GLU A 147 -13.63 1.83 12.73
CA GLU A 147 -13.65 1.81 11.27
C GLU A 147 -13.49 3.22 10.70
N TRP A 148 -12.46 3.37 9.86
CA TRP A 148 -12.06 4.63 9.25
C TRP A 148 -11.98 4.50 7.74
N THR A 149 -12.02 5.64 7.05
CA THR A 149 -11.67 5.74 5.63
C THR A 149 -10.83 6.99 5.39
N PHE A 150 -9.92 6.91 4.42
CA PHE A 150 -9.11 8.03 3.97
C PHE A 150 -9.72 8.62 2.70
N GLU A 151 -9.88 9.93 2.68
CA GLU A 151 -10.43 10.67 1.55
C GLU A 151 -9.41 11.70 1.05
N PRO A 152 -9.10 11.72 -0.26
CA PRO A 152 -8.14 12.68 -0.80
C PRO A 152 -8.72 14.09 -0.79
N ILE A 153 -7.87 15.08 -0.49
CA ILE A 153 -8.25 16.49 -0.60
C ILE A 153 -8.12 16.93 -2.06
N ILE A 154 -9.20 17.47 -2.61
CA ILE A 154 -9.26 18.06 -3.95
C ILE A 154 -9.14 19.56 -3.78
N LEU A 155 -8.14 20.18 -4.41
CA LEU A 155 -8.06 21.63 -4.42
C LEU A 155 -9.08 22.19 -5.43
N PRO A 156 -9.85 23.22 -5.07
CA PRO A 156 -10.64 23.95 -6.06
C PRO A 156 -9.69 24.62 -7.06
N ASN A 157 -9.97 24.45 -8.35
CA ASN A 157 -9.20 25.12 -9.40
C ASN A 157 -9.33 26.64 -9.21
N GLU A 158 -8.23 27.38 -9.31
CA GLU A 158 -8.20 28.84 -9.09
C GLU A 158 -9.12 29.63 -10.05
N ASP A 159 -9.60 28.99 -11.12
CA ASP A 159 -10.48 29.58 -12.13
C ASP A 159 -11.95 29.79 -11.70
N GLU A 160 -12.39 29.23 -10.57
CA GLU A 160 -13.78 29.38 -10.10
C GLU A 160 -14.02 30.61 -9.19
N LYS A 161 -12.98 31.36 -8.78
CA LYS A 161 -13.13 32.50 -7.85
C LYS A 161 -13.44 33.87 -8.49
N LEU A 162 -13.66 33.95 -9.81
CA LEU A 162 -13.90 35.23 -10.50
C LEU A 162 -15.29 35.40 -11.16
N ASN A 163 -16.22 34.44 -11.02
CA ASN A 163 -17.52 34.53 -11.68
C ASN A 163 -18.71 34.53 -10.71
N GLU A 164 -18.82 35.56 -9.86
CA GLU A 164 -20.09 35.94 -9.26
C GLU A 164 -20.33 37.45 -9.43
N GLU A 165 -20.83 37.87 -10.61
CA GLU A 165 -21.80 38.97 -10.77
C GLU A 165 -22.64 38.74 -12.06
N PRO A 166 -23.90 39.25 -12.13
CA PRO A 166 -24.92 38.68 -12.99
C PRO A 166 -25.11 39.36 -14.36
N SER A 167 -25.51 38.54 -15.35
CA SER A 167 -26.23 38.86 -16.61
C SER A 167 -25.41 39.59 -17.70
N THR A 168 -25.49 39.32 -19.02
CA THR A 168 -26.59 38.89 -19.91
C THR A 168 -26.07 38.28 -21.23
N SER A 169 -26.77 37.25 -21.72
CA SER A 169 -27.01 36.83 -23.13
C SER A 169 -25.87 36.75 -24.16
N ASN A 170 -25.59 35.52 -24.62
CA ASN A 170 -25.85 34.97 -25.97
C ASN A 170 -24.72 34.12 -26.59
N GLN A 171 -25.11 32.86 -26.89
CA GLN A 171 -24.77 32.00 -28.03
C GLN A 171 -23.38 31.35 -28.17
N LYS A 172 -23.42 30.02 -27.90
CA LYS A 172 -22.92 28.88 -28.70
C LYS A 172 -21.48 28.91 -29.22
N ASN A 173 -20.68 28.00 -28.69
CA ASN A 173 -20.07 26.94 -29.49
C ASN A 173 -19.82 25.70 -28.63
N GLU A 174 -20.32 24.56 -29.10
CA GLU A 174 -20.07 23.23 -28.55
C GLU A 174 -18.71 22.73 -29.03
N GLU A 175 -17.73 22.69 -28.13
CA GLU A 175 -16.65 21.71 -28.18
C GLU A 175 -16.57 21.08 -26.79
N SER A 176 -16.87 19.79 -26.73
CA SER A 176 -16.84 18.99 -25.51
C SER A 176 -15.39 18.86 -25.01
N ILE A 177 -14.98 19.80 -24.17
CA ILE A 177 -13.76 19.73 -23.37
C ILE A 177 -14.04 18.78 -22.20
N GLN A 178 -13.22 17.75 -22.07
CA GLN A 178 -13.28 16.82 -20.95
C GLN A 178 -12.96 17.58 -19.66
N VAL A 179 -13.89 17.56 -18.72
CA VAL A 179 -13.77 18.19 -17.40
C VAL A 179 -12.48 17.73 -16.72
N GLU A 180 -11.60 18.69 -16.45
CA GLU A 180 -10.32 18.50 -15.80
C GLU A 180 -10.50 17.89 -14.40
N LYS A 181 -9.75 16.84 -14.10
CA LYS A 181 -9.65 16.28 -12.75
C LYS A 181 -8.98 17.34 -11.88
N GLY A 182 -9.69 17.86 -10.88
CA GLY A 182 -9.09 18.72 -9.85
C GLY A 182 -7.83 18.06 -9.28
N GLU A 183 -6.75 18.83 -9.14
CA GLU A 183 -5.48 18.32 -8.66
C GLU A 183 -5.61 17.90 -7.18
N THR A 184 -5.35 16.62 -6.90
CA THR A 184 -5.29 16.11 -5.54
C THR A 184 -3.91 16.37 -4.95
N LEU A 185 -3.85 16.82 -3.70
CA LEU A 185 -2.59 17.00 -2.99
C LEU A 185 -1.92 15.64 -2.71
N ASP A 186 -0.64 15.51 -3.06
CA ASP A 186 0.10 14.27 -2.84
C ASP A 186 0.28 13.99 -1.33
N GLY A 187 -0.16 12.82 -0.89
CA GLY A 187 -0.04 12.37 0.49
C GLY A 187 -0.98 13.04 1.50
N VAL A 188 -1.84 13.98 1.09
CA VAL A 188 -2.75 14.69 2.02
C VAL A 188 -4.15 14.09 1.96
N PHE A 189 -4.66 13.70 3.12
CA PHE A 189 -5.96 13.04 3.26
C PHE A 189 -6.72 13.56 4.48
N SER A 190 -8.04 13.49 4.40
CA SER A 190 -8.91 13.54 5.58
C SER A 190 -9.24 12.13 6.06
N ILE A 191 -9.35 11.97 7.37
CA ILE A 191 -9.69 10.70 8.01
C ILE A 191 -11.13 10.78 8.49
N ARG A 192 -12.02 10.01 7.87
CA ARG A 192 -13.45 10.00 8.19
C ARG A 192 -13.82 8.76 9.00
N SER A 193 -14.58 8.96 10.07
CA SER A 193 -15.25 7.89 10.81
C SER A 193 -16.39 7.33 9.97
N ILE A 194 -16.43 6.01 9.79
CA ILE A 194 -17.55 5.33 9.14
C ILE A 194 -18.79 5.36 10.03
N ALA A 195 -18.61 5.20 11.34
CA ALA A 195 -19.71 5.10 12.30
C ALA A 195 -20.58 6.36 12.32
N TYR A 196 -19.95 7.55 12.24
CA TYR A 196 -20.64 8.82 12.41
C TYR A 196 -20.56 9.76 11.19
N ASN A 197 -19.80 9.40 10.15
CA ASN A 197 -19.57 10.24 8.97
C ASN A 197 -19.01 11.64 9.31
N LYS A 198 -18.11 11.68 10.28
CA LYS A 198 -17.40 12.90 10.70
C LYS A 198 -15.90 12.74 10.50
N TYR A 199 -15.19 13.84 10.35
CA TYR A 199 -13.76 13.88 10.09
C TYR A 199 -12.99 14.11 11.38
N ILE A 200 -11.82 13.47 11.49
CA ILE A 200 -10.86 13.81 12.54
C ILE A 200 -10.38 15.24 12.32
N SER A 201 -10.40 16.05 13.37
CA SER A 201 -9.91 17.42 13.44
C SER A 201 -8.98 17.59 14.65
N ILE A 202 -8.09 18.58 14.60
CA ILE A 202 -7.35 19.04 15.77
C ILE A 202 -7.90 20.37 16.21
N GLU A 203 -8.37 20.41 17.46
CA GLU A 203 -9.07 21.57 18.02
C GLU A 203 -8.41 22.05 19.31
N GLU A 204 -8.52 23.36 19.55
CA GLU A 204 -8.06 24.03 20.76
C GLU A 204 -9.19 24.01 21.82
N ILE A 205 -9.02 23.23 22.89
CA ILE A 205 -9.92 23.23 24.05
C ILE A 205 -9.60 24.42 24.97
N ALA A 206 -10.57 24.80 25.81
CA ALA A 206 -10.38 25.73 26.92
C ALA A 206 -9.02 25.57 27.62
N GLY A 207 -8.29 26.68 27.74
CA GLY A 207 -6.93 26.70 28.29
C GLY A 207 -5.81 26.55 27.24
N GLY A 208 -6.13 26.62 25.95
CA GLY A 208 -5.12 26.63 24.86
C GLY A 208 -4.51 25.25 24.57
N LYS A 209 -5.15 24.18 25.05
CA LYS A 209 -4.66 22.82 24.89
C LYS A 209 -5.25 22.20 23.64
N LEU A 210 -4.40 21.69 22.76
CA LEU A 210 -4.88 20.95 21.60
C LEU A 210 -5.41 19.57 21.98
N SER A 211 -6.46 19.17 21.29
CA SER A 211 -7.11 17.87 21.39
C SER A 211 -7.44 17.33 20.01
N ILE A 212 -7.52 16.01 19.89
CA ILE A 212 -7.98 15.34 18.67
C ILE A 212 -9.46 15.05 18.87
N ARG A 213 -10.29 15.56 17.95
CA ARG A 213 -11.74 15.33 17.93
C ARG A 213 -12.14 14.75 16.57
N CYS A 214 -13.37 14.27 16.48
CA CYS A 214 -13.97 13.70 15.28
C CYS A 214 -15.43 14.16 15.16
N ASP A 215 -15.64 15.47 15.23
CA ASP A 215 -16.93 16.13 15.15
C ASP A 215 -17.10 17.02 13.92
N SER A 216 -16.03 17.24 13.14
CA SER A 216 -16.11 18.02 11.91
C SER A 216 -16.95 17.33 10.84
N THR A 217 -17.85 18.07 10.20
CA THR A 217 -18.68 17.59 9.09
C THR A 217 -18.07 17.84 7.71
N THR A 218 -16.99 18.61 7.63
CA THR A 218 -16.37 19.07 6.39
C THR A 218 -14.89 18.73 6.36
N SER A 219 -14.41 18.17 5.23
CA SER A 219 -12.99 17.91 4.97
C SER A 219 -12.18 19.16 4.63
N ASP A 220 -12.85 20.26 4.31
CA ASP A 220 -12.21 21.48 3.77
C ASP A 220 -11.45 22.27 4.82
N ASP A 221 -11.78 22.09 6.10
CA ASP A 221 -11.08 22.74 7.20
C ASP A 221 -9.61 22.27 7.23
N PRO A 222 -8.62 23.19 7.21
CA PRO A 222 -7.21 22.85 7.36
C PRO A 222 -6.89 21.99 8.59
N SER A 223 -7.69 22.07 9.66
CA SER A 223 -7.54 21.24 10.86
C SER A 223 -7.86 19.75 10.63
N CYS A 224 -8.58 19.43 9.55
CA CYS A 224 -9.01 18.09 9.14
C CYS A 224 -8.10 17.47 8.07
N GLN A 225 -7.04 18.17 7.68
CA GLN A 225 -6.12 17.76 6.62
C GLN A 225 -4.84 17.18 7.22
N PHE A 226 -4.54 15.93 6.87
CA PHE A 226 -3.37 15.21 7.38
C PHE A 226 -2.46 14.78 6.23
N LEU A 227 -1.20 15.17 6.31
CA LEU A 227 -0.15 14.54 5.52
C LEU A 227 0.10 13.14 6.09
N VAL A 228 -0.27 12.13 5.32
CA VAL A 228 -0.05 10.73 5.65
C VAL A 228 1.26 10.26 5.02
N ARG A 229 2.13 9.72 5.87
CA ARG A 229 3.40 9.14 5.51
C ARG A 229 3.34 7.65 5.79
N MET A 230 3.88 6.83 4.90
CA MET A 230 3.88 5.37 5.00
C MET A 230 5.31 4.86 4.88
N GLN A 231 5.65 3.82 5.63
CA GLN A 231 6.98 3.22 5.53
C GLN A 231 7.25 2.74 4.08
N ALA A 232 8.39 3.13 3.51
CA ALA A 232 8.70 2.93 2.09
C ALA A 232 8.60 1.46 1.65
N ALA A 233 9.16 0.55 2.45
CA ALA A 233 9.07 -0.89 2.21
C ALA A 233 7.63 -1.41 2.13
N GLU A 234 6.72 -0.89 2.96
CA GLU A 234 5.31 -1.27 2.91
C GLU A 234 4.58 -0.63 1.74
N LEU A 235 4.92 0.60 1.36
CA LEU A 235 4.36 1.25 0.17
C LEU A 235 4.67 0.46 -1.11
N ILE A 236 5.89 -0.03 -1.26
CA ILE A 236 6.28 -0.89 -2.39
C ILE A 236 5.47 -2.19 -2.38
N LYS A 237 5.27 -2.81 -1.21
CA LYS A 237 4.43 -4.00 -1.07
C LYS A 237 2.97 -3.71 -1.41
N ALA A 238 2.42 -2.58 -0.97
CA ALA A 238 1.06 -2.17 -1.27
C ALA A 238 0.84 -1.94 -2.77
N LYS A 239 1.77 -1.22 -3.44
CA LYS A 239 1.77 -1.04 -4.90
C LYS A 239 1.77 -2.37 -5.64
N LYS A 240 2.61 -3.32 -5.21
CA LYS A 240 2.67 -4.67 -5.78
C LYS A 240 1.37 -5.45 -5.56
N ARG A 241 0.78 -5.38 -4.37
CA ARG A 241 -0.50 -6.05 -4.05
C ARG A 241 -1.63 -5.53 -4.95
N LEU A 242 -1.77 -4.21 -5.08
CA LEU A 242 -2.79 -3.61 -5.94
C LEU A 242 -2.59 -3.98 -7.41
N ALA A 243 -1.35 -3.96 -7.92
CA ALA A 243 -1.06 -4.42 -9.27
C ALA A 243 -1.46 -5.90 -9.47
N ASP A 244 -1.21 -6.75 -8.47
CA ASP A 244 -1.58 -8.16 -8.51
C ASP A 244 -3.10 -8.37 -8.44
N GLU A 245 -3.82 -7.59 -7.64
CA GLU A 245 -5.28 -7.60 -7.56
C GLU A 245 -5.93 -7.14 -8.87
N LEU A 246 -5.43 -6.05 -9.47
CA LEU A 246 -5.88 -5.58 -10.78
C LEU A 246 -5.60 -6.61 -11.88
N ALA A 247 -4.42 -7.25 -11.86
CA ALA A 247 -4.11 -8.31 -12.80
C ALA A 247 -5.04 -9.53 -12.63
N LYS A 248 -5.39 -9.89 -11.39
CA LYS A 248 -6.36 -10.97 -11.10
C LYS A 248 -7.77 -10.59 -11.54
N LYS A 249 -8.25 -9.38 -11.23
CA LYS A 249 -9.57 -8.89 -11.66
C LYS A 249 -9.65 -8.85 -13.20
N GLY A 250 -8.59 -8.39 -13.87
CA GLY A 250 -8.48 -8.44 -15.33
C GLY A 250 -8.40 -9.86 -15.91
N LEU A 251 -7.92 -10.85 -15.14
CA LEU A 251 -7.95 -12.26 -15.52
C LEU A 251 -9.34 -12.91 -15.30
N LEU A 252 -10.10 -12.42 -14.31
CA LEU A 252 -11.41 -12.95 -13.91
C LEU A 252 -12.59 -12.28 -14.62
N ALA A 253 -12.38 -11.14 -15.28
CA ALA A 253 -13.36 -10.52 -16.15
C ALA A 253 -13.61 -11.44 -17.36
N GLN A 254 -14.56 -12.37 -17.21
CA GLN A 254 -15.19 -13.00 -18.36
C GLN A 254 -15.84 -11.88 -19.18
N SER A 255 -15.61 -11.95 -20.50
CA SER A 255 -16.15 -11.07 -21.51
C SER A 255 -17.67 -10.99 -21.41
N ASN A 256 -18.18 -9.97 -20.72
CA ASN A 256 -19.54 -9.52 -20.90
C ASN A 256 -19.47 -8.21 -21.68
N ASP A 257 -19.82 -8.34 -22.96
CA ASP A 257 -20.42 -7.41 -23.88
C ASP A 257 -19.94 -5.94 -23.90
N ASN A 258 -19.68 -5.50 -25.13
CA ASN A 258 -19.37 -4.14 -25.56
C ASN A 258 -17.90 -3.72 -25.42
N GLY A 259 -17.01 -4.45 -26.09
CA GLY A 259 -16.01 -3.89 -27.01
C GLY A 259 -14.97 -2.85 -26.54
N THR A 260 -14.96 -2.41 -25.27
CA THR A 260 -14.09 -1.30 -24.82
C THR A 260 -13.39 -1.54 -23.49
N ASN A 261 -13.17 -2.79 -23.10
CA ASN A 261 -12.09 -3.15 -22.18
C ASN A 261 -11.49 -4.49 -22.60
N LEU A 262 -10.63 -4.40 -23.62
CA LEU A 262 -9.80 -5.48 -24.12
C LEU A 262 -9.03 -6.10 -22.93
N GLY A 263 -9.15 -7.41 -22.75
CA GLY A 263 -8.44 -8.21 -21.76
C GLY A 263 -6.92 -8.19 -21.97
N LEU A 264 -6.29 -7.03 -21.77
CA LEU A 264 -4.85 -6.94 -21.63
C LEU A 264 -4.50 -7.58 -20.30
N THR A 265 -3.81 -8.71 -20.35
CA THR A 265 -2.99 -9.14 -19.23
C THR A 265 -2.11 -7.95 -18.80
N ILE A 266 -2.46 -7.30 -17.69
CA ILE A 266 -1.73 -6.17 -17.13
C ILE A 266 -0.39 -6.74 -16.65
N LEU A 267 0.69 -6.42 -17.36
CA LEU A 267 2.05 -6.71 -16.88
C LEU A 267 2.25 -5.95 -15.58
N LYS A 268 2.80 -6.60 -14.55
CA LYS A 268 3.25 -5.89 -13.36
C LYS A 268 4.28 -4.81 -13.77
N PRO A 269 4.36 -3.68 -13.07
CA PRO A 269 5.39 -2.67 -13.33
C PRO A 269 6.78 -3.33 -13.36
N GLY A 270 7.51 -3.16 -14.47
CA GLY A 270 8.83 -3.76 -14.69
C GLY A 270 8.85 -5.22 -15.18
N GLN A 271 7.70 -5.88 -15.34
CA GLN A 271 7.64 -7.26 -15.82
C GLN A 271 7.58 -7.30 -17.36
N THR A 272 8.47 -8.08 -17.98
CA THR A 272 8.49 -8.26 -19.43
C THR A 272 7.62 -9.45 -19.89
N ILE A 273 7.32 -9.50 -21.20
CA ILE A 273 6.61 -10.64 -21.81
C ILE A 273 7.43 -11.94 -21.68
N ALA A 274 8.76 -11.84 -21.73
CA ALA A 274 9.65 -12.98 -21.52
C ALA A 274 9.55 -13.51 -20.07
N ASP A 275 9.41 -12.62 -19.09
CA ASP A 275 9.22 -13.02 -17.69
C ASP A 275 7.88 -13.74 -17.46
N LEU A 276 6.83 -13.34 -18.18
CA LEU A 276 5.55 -14.06 -18.16
C LEU A 276 5.70 -15.48 -18.72
N GLU A 277 6.31 -15.62 -19.90
CA GLU A 277 6.56 -16.92 -20.53
C GLU A 277 7.41 -17.81 -19.62
N ALA A 278 8.50 -17.28 -19.07
CA ALA A 278 9.36 -17.97 -18.13
C ALA A 278 8.60 -18.45 -16.87
N ASN A 279 7.73 -17.62 -16.30
CA ASN A 279 6.95 -17.98 -15.12
C ASN A 279 5.89 -19.05 -15.42
N ALA A 280 5.19 -18.97 -16.55
CA ALA A 280 4.21 -19.97 -16.98
C ALA A 280 4.86 -21.34 -17.21
N ILE A 281 6.05 -21.34 -17.82
CA ILE A 281 6.85 -22.53 -18.06
C ILE A 281 7.37 -23.10 -16.73
N ARG A 282 7.91 -22.27 -15.82
CA ARG A 282 8.42 -22.71 -14.50
C ARG A 282 7.38 -23.46 -13.66
N GLN A 283 6.12 -23.05 -13.72
CA GLN A 283 5.03 -23.72 -12.99
C GLN A 283 4.68 -25.09 -13.57
N SER A 284 4.90 -25.28 -14.88
CA SER A 284 4.44 -26.45 -15.64
C SER A 284 5.55 -27.44 -15.99
N GLN A 285 6.83 -27.05 -15.86
CA GLN A 285 7.97 -27.93 -16.07
C GLN A 285 8.20 -28.88 -14.90
N THR A 286 8.48 -30.14 -15.21
CA THR A 286 8.86 -31.13 -14.20
C THR A 286 10.27 -30.82 -13.67
N ARG A 287 10.40 -30.65 -12.35
CA ARG A 287 11.62 -30.20 -11.64
C ARG A 287 12.86 -31.12 -11.75
N GLY A 288 12.90 -32.06 -12.69
CA GLY A 288 13.94 -33.09 -12.80
C GLY A 288 15.31 -32.59 -13.29
N ALA A 289 15.35 -31.52 -14.11
CA ALA A 289 16.59 -31.11 -14.80
C ALA A 289 17.21 -29.78 -14.30
N GLY A 290 16.53 -29.04 -13.43
CA GLY A 290 17.04 -27.78 -12.86
C GLY A 290 17.34 -26.65 -13.86
N ARG A 291 17.04 -26.82 -15.15
CA ARG A 291 17.17 -25.82 -16.21
C ARG A 291 15.81 -25.49 -16.78
N LEU A 292 15.52 -24.19 -16.91
CA LEU A 292 14.32 -23.70 -17.56
C LEU A 292 14.50 -23.80 -19.08
N ILE A 293 13.69 -24.62 -19.74
CA ILE A 293 13.67 -24.69 -21.20
C ILE A 293 12.62 -23.69 -21.70
N THR A 294 13.04 -22.62 -22.35
CA THR A 294 12.13 -21.63 -22.96
C THR A 294 11.89 -21.95 -24.44
N SER A 295 10.83 -21.38 -25.03
CA SER A 295 10.62 -21.43 -26.47
C SER A 295 11.72 -20.67 -27.22
N MET A 296 12.07 -21.12 -28.42
CA MET A 296 12.98 -20.40 -29.33
C MET A 296 12.23 -19.44 -30.27
N GLU A 297 10.89 -19.44 -30.23
CA GLU A 297 10.07 -18.58 -31.08
C GLU A 297 10.22 -17.09 -30.67
N SER A 298 10.12 -16.17 -31.64
CA SER A 298 10.25 -14.73 -31.38
C SER A 298 9.07 -14.18 -30.57
N SER A 299 9.28 -13.08 -29.83
CA SER A 299 8.25 -12.48 -28.96
C SER A 299 7.16 -11.69 -29.71
N SER A 300 7.19 -11.66 -31.05
CA SER A 300 6.24 -10.89 -31.86
C SER A 300 4.83 -11.47 -31.83
N SER A 301 4.68 -12.79 -31.82
CA SER A 301 3.36 -13.44 -31.71
C SER A 301 2.71 -13.13 -30.37
N LEU A 302 3.48 -13.16 -29.27
CA LEU A 302 3.02 -12.77 -27.94
C LEU A 302 2.62 -11.29 -27.85
N LYS A 303 3.37 -10.40 -28.52
CA LYS A 303 3.00 -8.96 -28.59
C LYS A 303 1.69 -8.75 -29.35
N LYS A 304 1.45 -9.52 -30.42
CA LYS A 304 0.19 -9.48 -31.17
C LYS A 304 -0.96 -10.07 -30.36
N ALA A 305 -0.78 -11.25 -29.78
CA ALA A 305 -1.77 -11.91 -28.92
C ALA A 305 -2.14 -11.06 -27.69
N ARG A 306 -1.19 -10.27 -27.16
CA ARG A 306 -1.47 -9.27 -26.11
C ARG A 306 -2.41 -8.16 -26.59
N LYS A 307 -2.21 -7.65 -27.81
CA LYS A 307 -3.11 -6.65 -28.40
C LYS A 307 -4.47 -7.27 -28.70
N ASP A 308 -4.52 -8.54 -29.07
CA ASP A 308 -5.76 -9.24 -29.42
C ASP A 308 -6.50 -9.83 -28.20
N GLY A 309 -5.97 -9.67 -26.99
CA GLY A 309 -6.54 -10.22 -25.74
C GLY A 309 -6.39 -11.73 -25.56
N ARG A 310 -5.63 -12.41 -26.44
CA ARG A 310 -5.42 -13.87 -26.47
C ARG A 310 -4.03 -14.28 -25.97
N LEU A 311 -3.38 -13.45 -25.14
CA LEU A 311 -2.02 -13.71 -24.66
C LEU A 311 -1.91 -15.04 -23.89
N ALA A 312 -2.92 -15.37 -23.09
CA ALA A 312 -2.94 -16.61 -22.31
C ALA A 312 -3.01 -17.86 -23.20
N GLU A 313 -3.77 -17.80 -24.29
CA GLU A 313 -3.88 -18.87 -25.29
C GLU A 313 -2.56 -19.07 -26.02
N GLU A 314 -1.95 -17.99 -26.52
CA GLU A 314 -0.66 -18.07 -27.21
C GLU A 314 0.48 -18.55 -26.30
N LEU A 315 0.47 -18.16 -25.02
CA LEU A 315 1.42 -18.69 -24.02
C LEU A 315 1.20 -20.18 -23.77
N LEU A 316 -0.06 -20.63 -23.75
CA LEU A 316 -0.40 -22.04 -23.62
C LEU A 316 0.07 -22.84 -24.84
N ASP A 317 -0.17 -22.33 -26.05
CA ASP A 317 0.23 -22.96 -27.31
C ASP A 317 1.75 -23.11 -27.38
N ARG A 318 2.49 -22.05 -27.08
CA ARG A 318 3.97 -22.09 -27.01
C ARG A 318 4.46 -23.09 -25.96
N ARG A 319 3.79 -23.15 -24.81
CA ARG A 319 4.13 -24.11 -23.74
C ARG A 319 3.85 -25.56 -24.15
N SER A 320 2.72 -25.82 -24.81
CA SER A 320 2.31 -27.16 -25.25
C SER A 320 3.30 -27.80 -26.23
N LYS A 321 3.97 -26.98 -27.04
CA LYS A 321 5.03 -27.43 -27.97
C LYS A 321 6.31 -27.87 -27.24
N LEU A 322 6.49 -27.52 -25.95
CA LEU A 322 7.67 -27.89 -25.19
C LEU A 322 7.53 -29.31 -24.62
N LYS A 323 8.47 -30.18 -24.99
CA LYS A 323 8.55 -31.57 -24.48
C LYS A 323 8.72 -31.69 -22.96
N SER A 324 9.03 -30.59 -22.28
CA SER A 324 9.26 -30.52 -20.83
C SER A 324 8.02 -30.16 -20.02
N ASP A 325 6.90 -29.83 -20.68
CA ASP A 325 5.62 -29.58 -20.01
C ASP A 325 5.07 -30.90 -19.43
N ARG A 326 4.72 -30.87 -18.14
CA ARG A 326 4.11 -32.01 -17.45
C ARG A 326 2.69 -32.29 -17.92
N TYR A 327 1.97 -31.24 -18.33
CA TYR A 327 0.52 -31.28 -18.59
C TYR A 327 0.19 -31.37 -20.08
N ALA A 328 1.17 -31.12 -20.96
CA ALA A 328 1.02 -31.36 -22.39
C ALA A 328 1.46 -32.80 -22.71
N LYS A 329 0.48 -33.68 -22.90
CA LYS A 329 0.64 -35.02 -23.48
C LYS A 329 -0.51 -35.29 -24.44
#